data_AF-A0A3D3X6G1-F1
#
_entry.id   AF-A0A3D3X6G1-F1
#
_cell.length_a   1.000
_cell.length_b   1.000
_cell.length_c   1.000
_cell.angle_alpha   90.00
_cell.angle_beta   90.00
_cell.angle_gamma   90.00
#
_symmetry.space_group_name_H-M   'P 1'
#
loop_
_entity.id
_entity.type
_entity.pdbx_description
1 polymer ?
#
loop_
_entity_poly.entity_id
_entity_poly.type
_entity_poly.pdbx_seq_one_letter_code
_entity_poly.pdbx_strand_id
1 'polypeptide(L)'
;ASVDSELEDAGAICGMNRRQRMLRITIPLLLPALGSAIVLTFIRILGTFGTPALLGLPVRFYTFSTQIYASLNASNNGDAYVLALVLIATAITCIWINSRVLGVRKSFVTLTGKGFRSREIDLGAWRWLATSGVALFLTATVFLPLLILLWESLLIVPGDYHLENFTLEYWIGDGSIDETYGEPGVFQSDNILRSLWNSIKLGLSAAFFNGIIGLLVGYAVVRGRGTLLSKWLEGVAFAPYIFPSIAFGAIYIGMFSTSWGPVPALYGTFTILVLITVVKNLPFTSRTGIA
;
A
#
# COMPACT_ATOMS: atom_id res chain seq x y z
N ALA A 1 -16.12 -9.71 1.97
CA ALA A 1 -17.20 -10.52 1.39
C ALA A 1 -17.55 -11.60 2.41
N SER A 2 -18.73 -11.53 3.02
CA SER A 2 -19.22 -12.62 3.86
C SER A 2 -19.84 -13.67 2.93
N VAL A 3 -19.35 -14.91 3.00
CA VAL A 3 -19.98 -16.05 2.31
C VAL A 3 -21.22 -16.41 3.11
N ASP A 4 -22.37 -16.45 2.46
CA ASP A 4 -23.62 -16.83 3.11
C ASP A 4 -23.58 -18.33 3.48
N SER A 5 -23.71 -18.62 4.77
CA SER A 5 -23.75 -19.99 5.29
C SER A 5 -24.97 -20.77 4.79
N GLU A 6 -26.02 -20.09 4.32
CA GLU A 6 -27.23 -20.73 3.78
C GLU A 6 -26.91 -21.64 2.57
N LEU A 7 -25.97 -21.24 1.71
CA LEU A 7 -25.56 -22.05 0.55
C LEU A 7 -24.79 -23.30 1.00
N GLU A 8 -23.95 -23.19 2.02
CA GLU A 8 -23.23 -24.35 2.57
C GLU A 8 -24.15 -25.31 3.33
N ASP A 9 -25.18 -24.79 4.02
CA ASP A 9 -26.18 -25.59 4.73
C ASP A 9 -27.12 -26.31 3.75
N ALA A 10 -27.55 -25.66 2.67
CA ALA A 10 -28.30 -26.30 1.59
C ALA A 10 -27.50 -27.45 0.96
N GLY A 11 -26.18 -27.25 0.74
CA GLY A 11 -25.29 -28.32 0.30
C GLY A 11 -25.24 -29.49 1.28
N ALA A 12 -25.23 -29.22 2.59
CA ALA A 12 -25.21 -30.26 3.62
C ALA A 12 -26.50 -31.09 3.65
N ILE A 13 -27.67 -30.43 3.53
CA ILE A 13 -28.99 -31.09 3.46
C ILE A 13 -29.07 -32.00 2.23
N CYS A 14 -28.50 -31.58 1.10
CA CYS A 14 -28.40 -32.37 -0.13
C CYS A 14 -27.33 -33.49 -0.07
N GLY A 15 -26.74 -33.77 1.10
CA GLY A 15 -25.78 -34.87 1.29
C GLY A 15 -24.34 -34.54 0.90
N MET A 16 -23.99 -33.28 0.65
CA MET A 16 -22.60 -32.93 0.32
C MET A 16 -21.70 -33.01 1.56
N ASN A 17 -20.58 -33.72 1.44
CA ASN A 17 -19.54 -33.73 2.47
C ASN A 17 -18.79 -32.38 2.53
N ARG A 18 -18.00 -32.15 3.60
CA ARG A 18 -17.30 -30.87 3.84
C ARG A 18 -16.40 -30.45 2.67
N ARG A 19 -15.70 -31.41 2.05
CA ARG A 19 -14.80 -31.16 0.91
C ARG A 19 -15.58 -30.76 -0.34
N GLN A 20 -16.72 -31.40 -0.60
CA GLN A 20 -17.60 -31.06 -1.72
C GLN A 20 -18.18 -29.65 -1.56
N ARG A 21 -18.61 -29.27 -0.35
CA ARG A 21 -19.09 -27.90 -0.07
C ARG A 21 -18.01 -26.86 -0.32
N MET A 22 -16.81 -27.07 0.22
CA MET A 22 -15.64 -26.19 0.00
C MET A 22 -15.33 -25.99 -1.49
N LEU A 23 -15.25 -27.08 -2.27
CA LEU A 23 -14.83 -27.03 -3.68
C LEU A 23 -15.93 -26.58 -4.65
N ARG A 24 -17.20 -26.90 -4.37
CA ARG A 24 -18.32 -26.62 -5.30
C ARG A 24 -19.11 -25.36 -4.94
N ILE A 25 -19.07 -24.91 -3.69
CA ILE A 25 -19.85 -23.76 -3.21
C ILE A 25 -18.88 -22.64 -2.82
N THR A 26 -18.07 -22.84 -1.79
CA THR A 26 -17.24 -21.80 -1.17
C THR A 26 -16.17 -21.25 -2.12
N ILE A 27 -15.32 -22.11 -2.70
CA ILE A 27 -14.22 -21.68 -3.58
C ILE A 27 -14.74 -20.93 -4.83
N PRO A 28 -15.74 -21.43 -5.58
CA PRO A 28 -16.29 -20.70 -6.73
C PRO A 28 -16.93 -19.35 -6.36
N LEU A 29 -17.50 -19.21 -5.16
CA LEU A 29 -18.03 -17.94 -4.64
C LEU A 29 -16.90 -16.96 -4.28
N LEU A 30 -15.79 -17.46 -3.76
CA LEU A 30 -14.62 -16.65 -3.40
C LEU A 30 -13.74 -16.28 -4.60
N LEU A 31 -13.78 -17.06 -5.69
CA LEU A 31 -12.90 -16.90 -6.85
C LEU A 31 -12.90 -15.46 -7.43
N PRO A 32 -14.05 -14.76 -7.58
CA PRO A 32 -14.05 -13.37 -8.06
C PRO A 32 -13.33 -12.42 -7.11
N ALA A 33 -13.50 -12.60 -5.81
CA ALA A 33 -12.85 -11.79 -4.79
C ALA A 33 -11.34 -12.07 -4.72
N LEU A 34 -10.94 -13.34 -4.82
CA LEU A 34 -9.54 -13.76 -4.88
C LEU A 34 -8.84 -13.24 -6.13
N GLY A 35 -9.49 -13.35 -7.30
CA GLY A 35 -8.98 -12.79 -8.56
C GLY A 35 -8.76 -11.29 -8.44
N SER A 36 -9.68 -10.57 -7.79
CA SER A 36 -9.54 -9.14 -7.58
C SER A 36 -8.41 -8.81 -6.60
N ALA A 37 -8.30 -9.55 -5.50
CA ALA A 37 -7.20 -9.40 -4.56
C ALA A 37 -5.83 -9.62 -5.23
N ILE A 38 -5.70 -10.66 -6.08
CA ILE A 38 -4.47 -10.95 -6.82
C ILE A 38 -4.12 -9.79 -7.76
N VAL A 39 -5.06 -9.33 -8.58
CA VAL A 39 -4.79 -8.24 -9.54
C VAL A 39 -4.44 -6.94 -8.84
N LEU A 40 -5.20 -6.57 -7.80
CA LEU A 40 -4.93 -5.34 -7.04
C LEU A 40 -3.58 -5.41 -6.30
N THR A 41 -3.23 -6.58 -5.76
CA THR A 41 -1.92 -6.78 -5.11
C THR A 41 -0.79 -6.73 -6.13
N PHE A 42 -0.97 -7.33 -7.29
CA PHE A 42 0.01 -7.28 -8.40
C PHE A 42 0.30 -5.84 -8.84
N ILE A 43 -0.75 -5.04 -9.07
CA ILE A 43 -0.61 -3.61 -9.42
C ILE A 43 0.13 -2.85 -8.30
N ARG A 44 -0.20 -3.14 -7.04
CA ARG A 44 0.46 -2.51 -5.89
C ARG A 44 1.96 -2.81 -5.87
N ILE A 45 2.35 -4.07 -6.08
CA ILE A 45 3.75 -4.52 -6.09
C ILE A 45 4.51 -3.93 -7.27
N LEU A 46 3.92 -3.92 -8.48
CA LEU A 46 4.53 -3.31 -9.68
C LEU A 46 4.94 -1.85 -9.46
N GLY A 47 4.17 -1.11 -8.65
CA GLY A 47 4.44 0.29 -8.35
C GLY A 47 5.36 0.53 -7.15
N THR A 48 5.91 -0.51 -6.51
CA THR A 48 6.84 -0.36 -5.38
C THR A 48 8.24 -0.02 -5.88
N PHE A 49 8.89 0.92 -5.19
CA PHE A 49 10.25 1.36 -5.50
C PHE A 49 11.25 0.92 -4.44
N GLY A 50 10.97 1.20 -3.16
CA GLY A 50 11.96 1.04 -2.08
C GLY A 50 12.54 -0.37 -1.95
N THR A 51 11.69 -1.40 -2.01
CA THR A 51 12.12 -2.80 -1.88
C THR A 51 12.98 -3.27 -3.08
N PRO A 52 12.55 -3.10 -4.35
CA PRO A 52 13.43 -3.36 -5.51
C PRO A 52 14.70 -2.51 -5.55
N ALA A 53 14.64 -1.25 -5.10
CA ALA A 53 15.80 -0.37 -5.09
C ALA A 53 16.86 -0.86 -4.12
N LEU A 54 16.47 -1.20 -2.89
CA LEU A 54 17.41 -1.61 -1.85
C LEU A 54 18.01 -3.00 -2.10
N LEU A 55 17.18 -3.97 -2.50
CA LEU A 55 17.60 -5.37 -2.64
C LEU A 55 18.00 -5.75 -4.08
N GLY A 56 17.41 -5.11 -5.08
CA GLY A 56 17.59 -5.47 -6.48
C GLY A 56 18.77 -4.76 -7.14
N LEU A 57 18.96 -3.47 -6.88
CA LEU A 57 20.03 -2.69 -7.53
C LEU A 57 21.45 -3.25 -7.28
N PRO A 58 21.83 -3.68 -6.06
CA PRO A 58 23.17 -4.24 -5.81
C PRO A 58 23.49 -5.47 -6.67
N VAL A 59 22.46 -6.28 -7.00
CA VAL A 59 22.59 -7.48 -7.83
C VAL A 59 22.17 -7.25 -9.29
N ARG A 60 22.03 -5.99 -9.71
CA ARG A 60 21.63 -5.59 -11.07
C ARG A 60 20.26 -6.14 -11.50
N PHE A 61 19.36 -6.33 -10.54
CA PHE A 61 17.97 -6.70 -10.78
C PHE A 61 17.12 -5.44 -10.91
N TYR A 62 16.73 -5.11 -12.15
CA TYR A 62 16.01 -3.89 -12.48
C TYR A 62 14.50 -4.15 -12.65
N THR A 63 13.71 -3.27 -12.06
CA THR A 63 12.25 -3.21 -12.24
C THR A 63 11.87 -1.91 -12.96
N PHE A 64 10.63 -1.81 -13.47
CA PHE A 64 10.14 -0.56 -14.07
C PHE A 64 10.30 0.64 -13.13
N SER A 65 10.02 0.47 -11.84
CA SER A 65 10.14 1.54 -10.85
C SER A 65 11.57 2.01 -10.65
N THR A 66 12.53 1.08 -10.55
CA THR A 66 13.95 1.44 -10.42
C THR A 66 14.53 2.04 -11.69
N GLN A 67 14.08 1.60 -12.87
CA GLN A 67 14.53 2.17 -14.15
C GLN A 67 14.00 3.58 -14.37
N ILE A 68 12.73 3.86 -14.03
CA ILE A 68 12.20 5.23 -14.08
C ILE A 68 13.06 6.17 -13.23
N TYR A 69 13.39 5.75 -12.00
CA TYR A 69 14.24 6.53 -11.11
C TYR A 69 15.66 6.74 -11.68
N ALA A 70 16.28 5.68 -12.20
CA ALA A 70 17.60 5.75 -12.81
C ALA A 70 17.64 6.67 -14.04
N SER A 71 16.63 6.59 -14.92
CA SER A 71 16.52 7.44 -16.11
C SER A 71 16.32 8.92 -15.76
N LEU A 72 15.51 9.23 -14.73
CA LEU A 72 15.36 10.61 -14.23
C LEU A 72 16.69 11.15 -13.68
N ASN A 73 17.42 10.37 -12.88
CA ASN A 73 18.71 10.77 -12.36
C ASN A 73 19.77 10.95 -13.46
N ALA A 74 19.72 10.15 -14.52
CA ALA A 74 20.59 10.27 -15.68
C ALA A 74 20.21 11.44 -16.62
N SER A 75 19.23 12.27 -16.25
CA SER A 75 18.67 13.34 -17.09
C SER A 75 18.07 12.85 -18.42
N ASN A 76 17.81 11.55 -18.55
CA ASN A 76 17.14 10.95 -19.69
C ASN A 76 15.63 10.91 -19.42
N ASN A 77 15.05 12.11 -19.35
CA ASN A 77 13.65 12.32 -18.97
C ASN A 77 12.68 11.67 -19.98
N GLY A 78 13.06 11.60 -21.26
CA GLY A 78 12.26 10.95 -22.30
C GLY A 78 12.00 9.48 -21.97
N ASP A 79 13.07 8.72 -21.70
CA ASP A 79 12.96 7.31 -21.34
C ASP A 79 12.18 7.12 -20.04
N ALA A 80 12.43 7.96 -19.03
CA ALA A 80 11.71 7.90 -17.76
C ALA A 80 10.18 8.06 -17.94
N TYR A 81 9.75 9.04 -18.74
CA TYR A 81 8.32 9.27 -18.98
C TYR A 81 7.70 8.17 -19.85
N VAL A 82 8.41 7.64 -20.84
CA VAL A 82 7.95 6.48 -21.63
C VAL A 82 7.77 5.27 -20.73
N LEU A 83 8.73 4.96 -19.86
CA LEU A 83 8.63 3.87 -18.90
C LEU A 83 7.47 4.08 -17.91
N ALA A 84 7.25 5.31 -17.44
CA ALA A 84 6.11 5.64 -16.59
C ALA A 84 4.77 5.42 -17.30
N LEU A 85 4.66 5.80 -18.59
CA LEU A 85 3.47 5.55 -19.40
C LEU A 85 3.22 4.05 -19.62
N VAL A 86 4.26 3.26 -19.92
CA VAL A 86 4.16 1.79 -20.05
C VAL A 86 3.67 1.15 -18.75
N LEU A 87 4.19 1.61 -17.61
CA LEU A 87 3.78 1.11 -16.30
C LEU A 87 2.32 1.43 -15.99
N ILE A 88 1.87 2.66 -16.30
CA ILE A 88 0.47 3.08 -16.18
C ILE A 88 -0.44 2.27 -17.11
N ALA A 89 -0.04 2.11 -18.38
CA ALA A 89 -0.81 1.33 -19.35
C ALA A 89 -0.97 -0.13 -18.90
N THR A 90 0.07 -0.71 -18.32
CA THR A 90 0.04 -2.05 -17.72
C THR A 90 -0.94 -2.11 -16.55
N ALA A 91 -0.89 -1.13 -15.63
CA ALA A 91 -1.82 -1.07 -14.50
C ALA A 91 -3.29 -0.92 -14.95
N ILE A 92 -3.56 -0.04 -15.92
CA ILE A 92 -4.89 0.14 -16.52
C ILE A 92 -5.36 -1.15 -17.19
N THR A 93 -4.49 -1.84 -17.92
CA THR A 93 -4.81 -3.12 -18.56
C THR A 93 -5.19 -4.18 -17.53
N CYS A 94 -4.42 -4.30 -16.44
CA CYS A 94 -4.74 -5.21 -15.35
C CYS A 94 -6.10 -4.90 -14.70
N ILE A 95 -6.42 -3.63 -14.45
CA ILE A 95 -7.73 -3.22 -13.91
C ILE A 95 -8.85 -3.51 -14.89
N TRP A 96 -8.63 -3.25 -16.17
CA TRP A 96 -9.60 -3.54 -17.21
C TRP A 96 -9.90 -5.03 -17.26
N ILE A 97 -8.88 -5.90 -17.24
CA ILE A 97 -9.03 -7.36 -17.13
C ILE A 97 -9.81 -7.72 -15.85
N ASN A 98 -9.45 -7.15 -14.70
CA ASN A 98 -10.17 -7.37 -13.43
C ASN A 98 -11.65 -7.00 -13.56
N SER A 99 -11.98 -5.84 -14.14
CA SER A 99 -13.35 -5.38 -14.33
C SER A 99 -14.15 -6.25 -15.31
N ARG A 100 -13.50 -6.77 -16.37
CA ARG A 100 -14.15 -7.58 -17.41
C ARG A 100 -14.32 -9.04 -17.02
N VAL A 101 -13.33 -9.64 -16.37
CA VAL A 101 -13.34 -11.06 -15.99
C VAL A 101 -14.12 -11.28 -14.70
N LEU A 102 -14.06 -10.35 -13.75
CA LEU A 102 -14.63 -10.51 -12.41
C LEU A 102 -15.93 -9.71 -12.22
N GLY A 103 -16.14 -8.64 -13.01
CA GLY A 103 -17.36 -7.81 -12.96
C GLY A 103 -18.59 -8.41 -13.64
N VAL A 104 -18.48 -9.59 -14.28
CA VAL A 104 -19.61 -10.26 -14.97
C VAL A 104 -20.53 -10.99 -14.00
N ARG A 105 -20.11 -11.29 -12.77
CA ARG A 105 -21.04 -11.74 -11.72
C ARG A 105 -21.61 -10.55 -10.96
N LYS A 106 -22.36 -9.72 -11.70
CA LYS A 106 -23.22 -8.67 -11.13
C LYS A 106 -24.01 -9.28 -9.98
N SER A 107 -23.87 -8.68 -8.80
CA SER A 107 -24.82 -8.84 -7.70
C SER A 107 -25.15 -10.30 -7.39
N PHE A 108 -24.36 -10.95 -6.52
CA PHE A 108 -25.06 -11.77 -5.55
C PHE A 108 -25.96 -10.80 -4.80
N VAL A 109 -27.23 -10.76 -5.20
CA VAL A 109 -28.30 -10.16 -4.42
C VAL A 109 -28.24 -10.94 -3.12
N THR A 110 -27.46 -10.44 -2.16
CA THR A 110 -27.63 -10.83 -0.77
C THR A 110 -29.03 -10.39 -0.47
N LEU A 111 -29.96 -11.35 -0.40
CA LEU A 111 -31.30 -11.14 0.13
C LEU A 111 -31.10 -10.50 1.50
N THR A 112 -31.14 -9.18 1.52
CA THR A 112 -30.90 -8.39 2.72
C THR A 112 -32.20 -8.44 3.47
N GLY A 113 -32.19 -9.04 4.67
CA GLY A 113 -33.39 -9.16 5.49
C GLY A 113 -33.35 -10.21 6.60
N LYS A 114 -32.40 -11.16 6.57
CA LYS A 114 -32.21 -12.12 7.67
C LYS A 114 -30.78 -12.06 8.17
N GLY A 115 -30.62 -11.91 9.47
CA GLY A 115 -29.32 -11.75 10.10
C GLY A 115 -28.38 -12.89 9.75
N PHE A 116 -27.14 -12.55 9.39
CA PHE A 116 -26.05 -13.51 9.26
C PHE A 116 -25.93 -14.32 10.55
N ARG A 117 -26.32 -15.59 10.54
CA ARG A 117 -25.96 -16.53 11.60
C ARG A 117 -24.66 -17.22 11.19
N SER A 118 -23.54 -16.57 11.49
CA SER A 118 -22.25 -17.27 11.48
C SER A 118 -22.33 -18.39 12.52
N ARG A 119 -22.32 -19.65 12.06
CA ARG A 119 -22.19 -20.80 12.95
C ARG A 119 -20.71 -20.99 13.23
N GLU A 120 -20.30 -20.69 14.45
CA GLU A 120 -18.95 -20.98 14.91
C GLU A 120 -18.72 -22.50 14.84
N ILE A 121 -17.62 -22.90 14.20
CA ILE A 121 -17.18 -24.30 14.18
C ILE A 121 -16.44 -24.53 15.50
N ASP A 122 -16.99 -25.39 16.36
CA ASP A 122 -16.31 -25.76 17.60
C ASP A 122 -15.07 -26.60 17.29
N LEU A 123 -13.90 -26.05 17.62
CA LEU A 123 -12.59 -26.65 17.43
C LEU A 123 -12.17 -27.48 18.68
N GLY A 124 -12.93 -27.44 19.77
CA GLY A 124 -12.60 -28.14 21.02
C GLY A 124 -11.18 -27.81 21.52
N ALA A 125 -10.44 -28.83 21.94
CA ALA A 125 -9.06 -28.68 22.42
C ALA A 125 -8.07 -28.16 21.34
N TRP A 126 -8.36 -28.39 20.05
CA TRP A 126 -7.56 -27.87 18.95
C TRP A 126 -7.64 -26.36 18.82
N ARG A 127 -8.61 -25.70 19.48
CA ARG A 127 -8.68 -24.24 19.53
C ARG A 127 -7.39 -23.63 20.05
N TRP A 128 -6.82 -24.18 21.12
CA TRP A 128 -5.58 -23.63 21.70
C TRP A 128 -4.39 -23.82 20.78
N LEU A 129 -4.28 -24.96 20.08
CA LEU A 129 -3.23 -25.14 19.07
C LEU A 129 -3.39 -24.20 17.88
N ALA A 130 -4.61 -24.05 17.37
CA ALA A 130 -4.91 -23.15 16.25
C ALA A 130 -4.68 -21.68 16.65
N THR A 131 -5.19 -21.25 17.81
CA THR A 131 -5.00 -19.90 18.32
C THR A 131 -3.54 -19.62 18.61
N SER A 132 -2.81 -20.53 19.27
CA SER A 132 -1.37 -20.36 19.53
C SER A 132 -0.57 -20.33 18.23
N GLY A 133 -0.89 -21.17 17.25
CA GLY A 133 -0.23 -21.16 15.94
C GLY A 133 -0.44 -19.84 15.20
N VAL A 134 -1.66 -19.33 15.16
CA VAL A 134 -1.98 -18.02 14.55
C VAL A 134 -1.35 -16.89 15.33
N ALA A 135 -1.43 -16.89 16.66
CA ALA A 135 -0.83 -15.88 17.51
C ALA A 135 0.70 -15.84 17.38
N LEU A 136 1.35 -17.01 17.36
CA LEU A 136 2.79 -17.12 17.13
C LEU A 136 3.16 -16.60 15.74
N PHE A 137 2.43 -16.98 14.70
CA PHE A 137 2.67 -16.51 13.34
C PHE A 137 2.54 -14.98 13.23
N LEU A 138 1.48 -14.40 13.79
CA LEU A 138 1.26 -12.94 13.79
C LEU A 138 2.34 -12.23 14.61
N THR A 139 2.67 -12.77 15.78
CA THR A 139 3.72 -12.21 16.66
C THR A 139 5.08 -12.27 15.96
N ALA A 140 5.44 -13.41 15.38
CA ALA A 140 6.70 -13.56 14.64
C ALA A 140 6.76 -12.61 13.43
N THR A 141 5.68 -12.49 12.65
CA THR A 141 5.68 -11.63 11.45
C THR A 141 5.81 -10.14 11.79
N VAL A 142 5.31 -9.70 12.95
CA VAL A 142 5.34 -8.29 13.37
C VAL A 142 6.59 -7.97 14.21
N PHE A 143 6.85 -8.76 15.25
CA PHE A 143 7.88 -8.44 16.24
C PHE A 143 9.27 -8.94 15.82
N LEU A 144 9.39 -10.07 15.12
CA LEU A 144 10.72 -10.60 14.75
C LEU A 144 11.50 -9.60 13.86
N PRO A 145 10.91 -8.99 12.80
CA PRO A 145 11.63 -8.00 12.02
C PRO A 145 12.01 -6.76 12.83
N LEU A 146 11.16 -6.32 13.77
CA LEU A 146 11.45 -5.17 14.63
C LEU A 146 12.59 -5.46 15.61
N LEU A 147 12.60 -6.66 16.19
CA LEU A 147 13.68 -7.11 17.08
C LEU A 147 15.00 -7.24 16.32
N ILE A 148 14.97 -7.77 15.09
CA ILE A 148 16.16 -7.83 14.24
C ILE A 148 16.66 -6.42 13.91
N LEU A 149 15.78 -5.50 13.52
CA LEU A 149 16.17 -4.11 13.23
C LEU A 149 16.74 -3.41 14.47
N LEU A 150 16.14 -3.62 15.64
CA LEU A 150 16.67 -3.11 16.90
C LEU A 150 18.05 -3.69 17.18
N TRP A 151 18.23 -5.00 17.00
CA TRP A 151 19.50 -5.66 17.21
C TRP A 151 20.58 -5.14 16.25
N GLU A 152 20.29 -5.10 14.95
CA GLU A 152 21.19 -4.56 13.91
C GLU A 152 21.56 -3.09 14.18
N SER A 153 20.64 -2.28 14.74
CA SER A 153 20.95 -0.88 15.09
C SER A 153 21.95 -0.71 16.24
N LEU A 154 22.25 -1.80 16.94
CA LEU A 154 23.17 -1.83 18.08
C LEU A 154 24.48 -2.57 17.73
N LEU A 155 24.73 -2.86 16.45
CA LEU A 155 25.93 -3.53 15.97
C LEU A 155 26.81 -2.57 15.16
N ILE A 156 28.13 -2.61 15.34
CA ILE A 156 29.07 -1.85 14.50
C ILE A 156 29.06 -2.42 13.08
N VAL A 157 29.28 -3.73 12.95
CA VAL A 157 29.22 -4.45 11.67
C VAL A 157 27.89 -5.20 11.57
N PRO A 158 26.98 -4.82 10.64
CA PRO A 158 25.73 -5.53 10.44
C PRO A 158 25.94 -7.02 10.12
N GLY A 159 25.13 -7.88 10.75
CA GLY A 159 25.21 -9.33 10.59
C GLY A 159 26.27 -10.07 11.42
N ASP A 160 27.10 -9.36 12.19
CA ASP A 160 27.99 -9.97 13.18
C ASP A 160 27.38 -9.90 14.59
N TYR A 161 26.87 -11.03 15.09
CA TYR A 161 26.10 -11.09 16.34
C TYR A 161 26.96 -11.38 17.59
N HIS A 162 28.28 -11.26 17.53
CA HIS A 162 29.13 -11.40 18.71
C HIS A 162 28.94 -10.22 19.67
N LEU A 163 29.04 -10.49 20.98
CA LEU A 163 28.83 -9.47 22.04
C LEU A 163 29.82 -8.30 21.96
N GLU A 164 31.00 -8.52 21.40
CA GLU A 164 32.05 -7.50 21.21
C GLU A 164 31.67 -6.46 20.14
N ASN A 165 30.73 -6.80 19.25
CA ASN A 165 30.28 -5.91 18.17
C ASN A 165 29.15 -4.96 18.63
N PHE A 166 28.73 -5.04 19.89
CA PHE A 166 27.65 -4.21 20.42
C PHE A 166 28.11 -2.77 20.65
N THR A 167 27.37 -1.80 20.12
CA THR A 167 27.66 -0.37 20.25
C THR A 167 26.40 0.46 20.45
N LEU A 168 26.56 1.64 21.05
CA LEU A 168 25.54 2.69 21.13
C LEU A 168 25.92 3.93 20.29
N GLU A 169 27.01 3.86 19.52
CA GLU A 169 27.56 4.98 18.75
C GLU A 169 26.53 5.50 17.72
N TYR A 170 25.80 4.62 17.03
CA TYR A 170 24.75 5.04 16.09
C TYR A 170 23.57 5.79 16.73
N TRP A 171 23.38 5.71 18.06
CA TRP A 171 22.29 6.39 18.77
C TRP A 171 22.75 7.69 19.42
N ILE A 172 23.81 7.61 20.23
CA ILE A 172 24.28 8.69 21.10
C ILE A 172 25.73 9.12 20.83
N GLY A 173 26.42 8.48 19.89
CA GLY A 173 27.80 8.75 19.56
C GLY A 173 28.00 10.13 18.93
N ASP A 174 29.19 10.68 19.15
CA ASP A 174 29.61 11.97 18.58
C ASP A 174 30.04 11.83 17.11
N GLY A 175 30.11 10.60 16.59
CA GLY A 175 30.40 10.31 15.18
C GLY A 175 31.88 9.96 14.97
N SER A 176 32.35 8.89 15.60
CA SER A 176 33.71 8.40 15.35
C SER A 176 33.90 8.04 13.86
N ILE A 177 35.08 8.37 13.31
CA ILE A 177 35.41 8.11 11.89
C ILE A 177 35.54 6.61 11.63
N ASP A 178 36.04 5.86 12.62
CA ASP A 178 36.35 4.43 12.48
C ASP A 178 35.09 3.54 12.52
N GLU A 179 34.06 3.92 13.28
CA GLU A 179 32.84 3.08 13.46
C GLU A 179 31.61 3.64 12.72
N THR A 180 31.50 4.96 12.63
CA THR A 180 30.30 5.66 12.11
C THR A 180 30.57 6.42 10.81
N TYR A 181 31.76 6.27 10.22
CA TYR A 181 32.20 7.03 9.05
C TYR A 181 32.09 8.56 9.23
N GLY A 182 32.18 9.04 10.47
CA GLY A 182 32.10 10.47 10.80
C GLY A 182 30.68 11.03 10.85
N GLU A 183 29.63 10.20 10.74
CA GLU A 183 28.25 10.63 10.94
C GLU A 183 27.87 10.56 12.43
N PRO A 184 27.40 11.65 13.05
CA PRO A 184 26.94 11.63 14.44
C PRO A 184 25.75 10.67 14.64
N GLY A 185 25.60 10.17 15.87
CA GLY A 185 24.47 9.32 16.25
C GLY A 185 23.11 9.99 16.01
N VAL A 186 22.04 9.20 15.93
CA VAL A 186 20.67 9.62 15.60
C VAL A 186 20.18 10.84 16.40
N PHE A 187 20.50 10.92 17.69
CA PHE A 187 20.08 12.03 18.55
C PHE A 187 20.92 13.31 18.40
N GLN A 188 22.08 13.20 17.78
CA GLN A 188 23.00 14.32 17.56
C GLN A 188 22.97 14.82 16.11
N SER A 189 22.63 13.95 15.16
CA SER A 189 22.62 14.30 13.74
C SER A 189 21.44 15.20 13.38
N ASP A 190 21.78 16.47 13.11
CA ASP A 190 20.87 17.48 12.57
C ASP A 190 20.13 17.00 11.31
N ASN A 191 20.80 16.23 10.45
CA ASN A 191 20.22 15.72 9.21
C ASN A 191 19.13 14.66 9.47
N ILE A 192 19.37 13.75 10.42
CA ILE A 192 18.42 12.70 10.79
C ILE A 192 17.21 13.32 11.49
N LEU A 193 17.43 14.22 12.45
CA LEU A 193 16.36 14.91 13.16
C LEU A 193 15.51 15.80 12.23
N ARG A 194 16.14 16.53 11.30
CA ARG A 194 15.40 17.29 10.27
C ARG A 194 14.59 16.37 9.36
N SER A 195 15.12 15.21 8.99
CA SER A 195 14.41 14.21 8.16
C SER A 195 13.20 13.65 8.90
N LEU A 196 13.35 13.30 10.18
CA LEU A 196 12.25 12.89 11.06
C LEU A 196 11.16 13.96 11.13
N TRP A 197 11.55 15.22 11.36
CA TRP A 197 10.59 16.33 11.42
C TRP A 197 9.91 16.58 10.07
N ASN A 198 10.63 16.48 8.96
CA ASN A 198 10.06 16.59 7.61
C ASN A 198 9.03 15.48 7.36
N SER A 199 9.29 14.25 7.80
CA SER A 199 8.34 13.13 7.70
C SER A 199 7.08 13.36 8.54
N ILE A 200 7.23 13.80 9.81
CA ILE A 200 6.11 14.13 10.69
C ILE A 200 5.28 15.27 10.09
N LYS A 201 5.94 16.36 9.68
CA LYS A 201 5.31 17.53 9.06
C LYS A 201 4.55 17.14 7.78
N LEU A 202 5.13 16.29 6.94
CA LEU A 202 4.48 15.78 5.73
C LEU A 202 3.24 14.96 6.08
N GLY A 203 3.35 14.04 7.03
CA GLY A 203 2.24 13.19 7.48
C GLY A 203 1.07 14.02 8.02
N LEU A 204 1.34 14.96 8.91
CA LEU A 204 0.32 15.85 9.49
C LEU A 204 -0.33 16.75 8.44
N SER A 205 0.47 17.36 7.57
CA SER A 205 -0.05 18.22 6.49
C SER A 205 -0.94 17.44 5.54
N ALA A 206 -0.49 16.26 5.09
CA ALA A 206 -1.27 15.40 4.20
C ALA A 206 -2.55 14.90 4.87
N ALA A 207 -2.51 14.51 6.16
CA ALA A 207 -3.69 14.07 6.90
C ALA A 207 -4.73 15.19 7.02
N PHE A 208 -4.30 16.42 7.34
CA PHE A 208 -5.17 17.58 7.43
C PHE A 208 -5.90 17.86 6.11
N PHE A 209 -5.16 18.01 5.00
CA PHE A 209 -5.76 18.31 3.70
C PHE A 209 -6.62 17.15 3.18
N ASN A 210 -6.17 15.90 3.32
CA ASN A 210 -6.95 14.74 2.89
C ASN A 210 -8.23 14.55 3.69
N GLY A 211 -8.22 14.87 5.00
CA GLY A 211 -9.40 14.83 5.85
C GLY A 211 -10.46 15.82 5.37
N ILE A 212 -10.05 17.07 5.11
CA ILE A 212 -10.95 18.12 4.62
C ILE A 212 -11.50 17.77 3.24
N ILE A 213 -10.63 17.47 2.27
CA ILE A 213 -11.05 17.18 0.90
C ILE A 213 -11.89 15.89 0.86
N GLY A 214 -11.46 14.85 1.58
CA GLY A 214 -12.19 13.58 1.67
C GLY A 214 -13.60 13.74 2.24
N LEU A 215 -13.76 14.56 3.28
CA LEU A 215 -15.06 14.86 3.88
C LEU A 215 -15.96 15.67 2.92
N LEU A 216 -15.40 16.66 2.22
CA LEU A 216 -16.14 17.45 1.23
C LEU A 216 -16.61 16.60 0.05
N VAL A 217 -15.72 15.77 -0.50
CA VAL A 217 -16.05 14.83 -1.58
C VAL A 217 -17.09 13.82 -1.10
N GLY A 218 -16.90 13.24 0.08
CA GLY A 218 -17.84 12.29 0.67
C GLY A 218 -19.22 12.89 0.86
N TYR A 219 -19.31 14.07 1.46
CA TYR A 219 -20.56 14.80 1.63
C TYR A 219 -21.26 15.08 0.29
N ALA A 220 -20.53 15.56 -0.73
CA ALA A 220 -21.07 15.84 -2.05
C ALA A 220 -21.58 14.57 -2.75
N VAL A 221 -20.84 13.46 -2.66
CA VAL A 221 -21.22 12.18 -3.26
C VAL A 221 -22.44 11.58 -2.56
N VAL A 222 -22.50 11.63 -1.23
CA VAL A 222 -23.63 11.10 -0.43
C VAL A 222 -24.89 11.92 -0.65
N ARG A 223 -24.79 13.26 -0.59
CA ARG A 223 -25.94 14.16 -0.79
C ARG A 223 -26.45 14.15 -2.24
N GLY A 224 -25.54 13.96 -3.19
CA GLY A 224 -25.82 13.87 -4.62
C GLY A 224 -26.01 12.45 -5.14
N ARG A 225 -26.25 11.45 -4.28
CA ARG A 225 -26.33 10.03 -4.67
C ARG A 225 -27.24 9.83 -5.88
N GLY A 226 -26.70 9.22 -6.93
CA GLY A 226 -27.42 8.94 -8.18
C GLY A 226 -27.27 9.99 -9.28
N THR A 227 -26.80 11.20 -8.96
CA THR A 227 -26.50 12.24 -9.96
C THR A 227 -25.26 11.91 -10.79
N LEU A 228 -25.17 12.47 -12.00
CA LEU A 228 -23.95 12.35 -12.83
C LEU A 228 -22.73 12.95 -12.13
N LEU A 229 -22.89 14.09 -11.44
CA LEU A 229 -21.82 14.77 -10.73
C LEU A 229 -21.25 13.90 -9.58
N SER A 230 -22.11 13.21 -8.83
CA SER A 230 -21.69 12.26 -7.79
C SER A 230 -20.86 11.12 -8.38
N LYS A 231 -21.29 10.52 -9.50
CA LYS A 231 -20.53 9.45 -10.19
C LYS A 231 -19.18 9.92 -10.73
N TRP A 232 -19.14 11.13 -11.29
CA TRP A 232 -17.90 11.74 -11.79
C TRP A 232 -16.93 12.06 -10.65
N LEU A 233 -17.41 12.68 -9.57
CA LEU A 233 -16.60 12.98 -8.39
C LEU A 233 -16.03 11.71 -7.77
N GLU A 234 -16.84 10.66 -7.63
CA GLU A 234 -16.39 9.36 -7.16
C GLU A 234 -15.30 8.79 -8.09
N GLY A 235 -15.54 8.77 -9.41
CA GLY A 235 -14.55 8.31 -10.38
C GLY A 235 -13.22 9.05 -10.31
N VAL A 236 -13.24 10.38 -10.23
CA VAL A 236 -12.04 11.22 -10.14
C VAL A 236 -11.32 11.03 -8.80
N ALA A 237 -12.06 10.96 -7.68
CA ALA A 237 -11.47 10.76 -6.36
C ALA A 237 -10.76 9.41 -6.21
N PHE A 238 -11.24 8.38 -6.91
CA PHE A 238 -10.63 7.06 -6.94
C PHE A 238 -9.56 6.87 -8.02
N ALA A 239 -9.51 7.73 -9.04
CA ALA A 239 -8.54 7.60 -10.15
C ALA A 239 -7.08 7.48 -9.68
N PRO A 240 -6.60 8.24 -8.67
CA PRO A 240 -5.23 8.11 -8.17
C PRO A 240 -4.87 6.71 -7.68
N TYR A 241 -5.83 5.91 -7.21
CA TYR A 241 -5.57 4.55 -6.73
C TYR A 241 -4.97 3.64 -7.82
N ILE A 242 -5.24 3.95 -9.08
CA ILE A 242 -4.81 3.19 -10.25
C ILE A 242 -3.32 3.39 -10.56
N PHE A 243 -2.79 4.57 -10.23
CA PHE A 243 -1.47 4.97 -10.68
C PHE A 243 -0.38 4.44 -9.73
N PRO A 244 0.65 3.76 -10.27
CA PRO A 244 1.84 3.40 -9.54
C PRO A 244 2.49 4.60 -8.85
N SER A 245 2.99 4.40 -7.62
CA SER A 245 3.53 5.49 -6.79
C SER A 245 4.70 6.23 -7.45
N ILE A 246 5.61 5.48 -8.10
CA ILE A 246 6.78 6.03 -8.76
C ILE A 246 6.43 6.83 -10.02
N ALA A 247 5.40 6.39 -10.77
CA ALA A 247 4.92 7.08 -11.97
C ALA A 247 4.28 8.42 -11.59
N PHE A 248 3.55 8.47 -10.48
CA PHE A 248 3.09 9.73 -9.89
C PHE A 248 4.23 10.70 -9.60
N GLY A 249 5.32 10.19 -9.01
CA GLY A 249 6.53 10.98 -8.77
C GLY A 249 7.08 11.59 -10.06
N ALA A 250 7.29 10.76 -11.09
CA ALA A 250 7.79 11.21 -12.38
C ALA A 250 6.89 12.29 -13.02
N ILE A 251 5.57 12.07 -13.08
CA ILE A 251 4.61 13.03 -13.64
C ILE A 251 4.70 14.38 -12.91
N TYR A 252 4.77 14.36 -11.58
CA TYR A 252 4.80 15.58 -10.77
C TYR A 252 6.11 16.35 -10.94
N ILE A 253 7.24 15.63 -11.05
CA ILE A 253 8.53 16.25 -11.37
C ILE A 253 8.43 16.96 -12.71
N GLY A 254 7.93 16.30 -13.75
CA GLY A 254 7.75 16.93 -15.07
C GLY A 254 6.82 18.14 -15.03
N MET A 255 5.64 17.98 -14.43
CA MET A 255 4.57 18.99 -14.37
C MET A 255 4.97 20.25 -13.60
N PHE A 256 5.79 20.13 -12.55
CA PHE A 256 6.20 21.24 -11.69
C PHE A 256 7.68 21.61 -11.81
N SER A 257 8.37 21.08 -12.83
CA SER A 257 9.77 21.43 -13.14
C SER A 257 9.92 22.87 -13.60
N THR A 258 8.92 23.39 -14.30
CA THR A 258 8.86 24.77 -14.78
C THR A 258 7.60 25.46 -14.28
N SER A 259 7.65 26.78 -14.14
CA SER A 259 6.47 27.58 -13.83
C SER A 259 5.56 27.64 -15.05
N TRP A 260 4.27 27.40 -14.83
CA TRP A 260 3.23 27.46 -15.87
C TRP A 260 2.18 28.47 -15.39
N GLY A 261 1.95 29.55 -16.16
CA GLY A 261 0.97 30.58 -15.82
C GLY A 261 1.08 31.09 -14.36
N PRO A 262 0.01 31.04 -13.54
CA PRO A 262 0.03 31.48 -12.14
C PRO A 262 0.69 30.48 -11.17
N VAL A 263 1.05 29.29 -11.64
CA VAL A 263 1.57 28.21 -10.81
C VAL A 263 3.10 28.22 -10.86
N PRO A 264 3.80 28.48 -9.74
CA PRO A 264 5.26 28.47 -9.72
C PRO A 264 5.81 27.05 -9.87
N ALA A 265 7.10 26.95 -10.21
CA ALA A 265 7.80 25.67 -10.15
C ALA A 265 7.83 25.17 -8.69
N LEU A 266 7.24 24.01 -8.45
CA LEU A 266 7.18 23.40 -7.11
C LEU A 266 8.23 22.30 -6.92
N TYR A 267 8.96 21.93 -7.99
CA TYR A 267 10.03 20.96 -7.88
C TYR A 267 11.10 21.44 -6.89
N GLY A 268 11.56 20.52 -6.02
CA GLY A 268 12.49 20.83 -4.93
C GLY A 268 11.86 21.49 -3.69
N THR A 269 10.55 21.74 -3.67
CA THR A 269 9.87 22.33 -2.51
C THR A 269 9.15 21.29 -1.65
N PHE A 270 8.86 21.62 -0.40
CA PHE A 270 8.02 20.78 0.47
C PHE A 270 6.57 20.67 -0.05
N THR A 271 6.09 21.69 -0.76
CA THR A 271 4.70 21.76 -1.24
C THR A 271 4.36 20.64 -2.23
N ILE A 272 5.29 20.28 -3.12
CA ILE A 272 5.04 19.18 -4.07
C ILE A 272 4.86 17.84 -3.36
N LEU A 273 5.58 17.61 -2.25
CA LEU A 273 5.46 16.41 -1.43
C LEU A 273 4.08 16.34 -0.75
N VAL A 274 3.58 17.45 -0.23
CA VAL A 274 2.23 17.52 0.33
C VAL A 274 1.20 17.25 -0.76
N LEU A 275 1.31 17.91 -1.92
CA LEU A 275 0.34 17.81 -3.00
C LEU A 275 0.23 16.39 -3.57
N ILE A 276 1.37 15.76 -3.88
CA ILE A 276 1.39 14.38 -4.38
C ILE A 276 0.85 13.39 -3.34
N THR A 277 1.15 13.59 -2.07
CA THR A 277 0.67 12.73 -0.97
C THR A 277 -0.83 12.88 -0.74
N VAL A 278 -1.36 14.10 -0.89
CA VAL A 278 -2.81 14.36 -0.84
C VAL A 278 -3.51 13.64 -1.98
N VAL A 279 -3.10 13.89 -3.23
CA VAL A 279 -3.73 13.27 -4.41
C VAL A 279 -3.68 11.74 -4.36
N LYS A 280 -2.54 11.17 -3.98
CA LYS A 280 -2.38 9.72 -3.89
C LYS A 280 -3.27 9.05 -2.83
N ASN A 281 -3.53 9.72 -1.71
CA ASN A 281 -4.28 9.18 -0.59
C ASN A 281 -5.78 9.57 -0.61
N LEU A 282 -6.18 10.47 -1.50
CA LEU A 282 -7.56 10.90 -1.70
C LEU A 282 -8.59 9.76 -1.85
N PRO A 283 -8.30 8.63 -2.54
CA PRO A 283 -9.24 7.51 -2.62
C PRO A 283 -9.60 6.91 -1.26
N PHE A 284 -8.66 6.91 -0.32
CA PHE A 284 -8.89 6.34 1.01
C PHE A 284 -9.78 7.25 1.85
N THR A 285 -9.50 8.56 1.88
CA THR A 285 -10.28 9.50 2.70
C THR A 285 -11.65 9.80 2.13
N SER A 286 -11.80 9.87 0.80
CA SER A 286 -13.12 10.01 0.17
C SER A 286 -14.02 8.80 0.44
N ARG A 287 -13.48 7.57 0.42
CA ARG A 287 -14.27 6.37 0.74
C ARG A 287 -14.78 6.37 2.18
N THR A 288 -13.94 6.77 3.12
CA THR A 288 -14.34 6.94 4.52
C THR A 288 -15.41 8.01 4.69
N GLY A 289 -15.37 9.09 3.89
CA GLY A 289 -16.42 10.12 3.90
C GLY A 289 -17.73 9.71 3.22
N ILE A 290 -17.73 8.68 2.37
CA ILE A 290 -18.92 8.15 1.68
C ILE A 290 -19.65 7.07 2.51
N ALA A 291 -18.87 6.32 3.30
CA ALA A 291 -19.34 5.23 4.17
C ALA A 291 -20.20 5.76 5.32
#